data_AF-A0A6B2LHF0-F1
#
_entry.id   AF-A0A6B2LHF0-F1
#
_cell.length_a   1.000
_cell.length_b   1.000
_cell.length_c   1.000
_cell.angle_alpha   90.00
_cell.angle_beta   90.00
_cell.angle_gamma   90.00
#
_symmetry.space_group_name_H-M   'P 1'
#
loop_
_entity.id
_entity.type
_entity.pdbx_description
1 polymer ?
#
loop_
_entity_poly.entity_id
_entity_poly.type
_entity_poly.pdbx_seq_one_letter_code
_entity_poly.pdbx_strand_id
1 'polypeptide(L)'
;MNLSKVSISSSTISNFPFKFFIDILNTKNQYSNLKISISILSSSAESIIPTITRDEIGKYCVGFTPSFAGNLQIKVEYNKKPIGKSPFIVTVRDPIVCFAQNQILDCLINKQYFTIQKITQLKLGDIKNQTIKDDEVKLIGYALQVNSTLKYISLNNNFLSDEAAKSIANALQVNSTLQVLYLNRNQISDEGAKSIGKSLLTNSNLAELYLQCNNIKD
;
A
#
# COMPACT_ATOMS: atom_id res chain seq x y z
N MET A 1 35.70 4.62 -8.54
CA MET A 1 34.71 5.11 -7.55
C MET A 1 33.32 5.00 -8.16
N ASN A 2 32.62 3.90 -7.91
CA ASN A 2 31.34 3.61 -8.58
C ASN A 2 30.39 3.05 -7.53
N LEU A 3 29.63 3.91 -6.83
CA LEU A 3 28.99 3.50 -5.58
C LEU A 3 27.63 4.18 -5.34
N SER A 4 26.90 4.48 -6.42
CA SER A 4 25.44 4.71 -6.34
C SER A 4 24.71 3.40 -6.66
N LYS A 5 23.89 2.88 -5.73
CA LYS A 5 23.10 1.65 -5.94
C LYS A 5 21.63 2.00 -6.02
N VAL A 6 20.93 1.37 -6.97
CA VAL A 6 19.46 1.45 -7.08
C VAL A 6 18.91 0.06 -6.77
N SER A 7 18.03 -0.02 -5.79
CA SER A 7 17.32 -1.24 -5.40
C SER A 7 15.85 -1.11 -5.79
N ILE A 8 15.48 -1.75 -6.90
CA ILE A 8 14.13 -1.69 -7.48
C ILE A 8 13.71 -3.06 -8.01
N SER A 9 12.43 -3.41 -7.82
CA SER A 9 11.80 -4.58 -8.43
C SER A 9 11.57 -4.36 -9.93
N SER A 10 11.70 -5.41 -10.74
CA SER A 10 11.36 -5.38 -12.17
C SER A 10 9.86 -5.32 -12.45
N SER A 11 9.01 -5.48 -11.43
CA SER A 11 7.55 -5.41 -11.60
C SER A 11 6.82 -4.78 -10.42
N THR A 12 5.62 -4.26 -10.71
CA THR A 12 4.66 -3.68 -9.77
C THR A 12 3.22 -3.88 -10.26
N ILE A 13 2.21 -3.41 -9.51
CA ILE A 13 0.79 -3.57 -9.79
C ILE A 13 0.09 -2.21 -9.97
N SER A 14 -0.80 -2.10 -10.94
CA SER A 14 -1.60 -0.90 -11.20
C SER A 14 -2.55 -0.60 -10.04
N ASN A 15 -2.63 0.66 -9.65
CA ASN A 15 -3.37 1.23 -8.53
C ASN A 15 -2.84 0.88 -7.12
N PHE A 16 -1.64 0.31 -7.01
CA PHE A 16 -1.01 0.02 -5.71
C PHE A 16 0.27 0.85 -5.51
N PRO A 17 0.52 1.37 -4.29
CA PRO A 17 1.74 2.12 -4.01
C PRO A 17 2.99 1.27 -4.25
N PHE A 18 3.92 1.80 -5.04
CA PHE A 18 5.21 1.21 -5.30
C PHE A 18 6.32 2.10 -4.79
N LYS A 19 7.33 1.49 -4.15
CA LYS A 19 8.49 2.20 -3.63
C LYS A 19 9.77 1.49 -4.02
N PHE A 20 10.81 2.27 -4.29
CA PHE A 20 12.16 1.78 -4.47
C PHE A 20 13.17 2.72 -3.83
N PHE A 21 14.39 2.21 -3.63
CA PHE A 21 15.41 2.91 -2.86
C PHE A 21 16.64 3.20 -3.70
N ILE A 22 17.22 4.36 -3.45
CA ILE A 22 18.46 4.80 -4.08
C ILE A 22 19.44 5.13 -2.96
N ASP A 23 20.59 4.47 -2.97
CA ASP A 23 21.68 4.74 -2.04
C ASP A 23 22.77 5.51 -2.78
N ILE A 24 23.04 6.73 -2.32
CA ILE A 24 24.13 7.56 -2.78
C ILE A 24 25.17 7.56 -1.66
N LEU A 25 26.10 6.60 -1.70
CA LEU A 25 27.09 6.42 -0.64
C LEU A 25 27.83 7.72 -0.36
N ASN A 26 27.89 8.04 0.94
CA ASN A 26 28.48 9.22 1.59
C ASN A 26 29.60 9.87 0.76
N THR A 27 29.23 10.78 -0.14
CA THR A 27 30.15 11.80 -0.63
C THR A 27 30.33 12.73 0.56
N LYS A 28 31.29 12.39 1.42
CA LYS A 28 31.66 13.13 2.63
C LYS A 28 31.47 14.63 2.41
N ASN A 29 30.45 15.22 3.03
CA ASN A 29 30.36 16.65 3.35
C ASN A 29 30.91 17.66 2.32
N GLN A 30 30.75 17.38 1.03
CA GLN A 30 31.03 18.35 -0.01
C GLN A 30 29.83 18.31 -0.94
N TYR A 31 29.37 19.49 -1.35
CA TYR A 31 28.27 19.71 -2.27
C TYR A 31 26.85 19.65 -1.66
N SER A 32 26.52 20.69 -0.91
CA SER A 32 25.17 21.15 -0.56
C SER A 32 24.25 21.44 -1.77
N ASN A 33 24.75 21.29 -3.01
CA ASN A 33 24.06 21.67 -4.25
C ASN A 33 23.74 20.49 -5.19
N LEU A 34 23.95 19.23 -4.77
CA LEU A 34 23.71 18.08 -5.67
C LEU A 34 22.22 17.68 -5.67
N LYS A 35 21.61 17.69 -6.85
CA LYS A 35 20.18 17.42 -7.05
C LYS A 35 19.98 16.06 -7.70
N ILE A 36 19.15 15.21 -7.08
CA ILE A 36 18.61 14.00 -7.69
C ILE A 36 17.48 14.40 -8.65
N SER A 37 17.45 13.83 -9.85
CA SER A 37 16.34 13.94 -10.78
C SER A 37 15.82 12.56 -11.14
N ILE A 38 14.50 12.39 -11.02
CA ILE A 38 13.81 11.15 -11.33
C ILE A 38 12.71 11.48 -12.33
N SER A 39 12.69 10.75 -13.43
CA SER A 39 11.61 10.79 -14.41
C SER A 39 11.08 9.39 -14.62
N ILE A 40 9.76 9.26 -14.55
CA ILE A 40 9.03 8.01 -14.74
C ILE A 40 8.12 8.24 -15.93
N LEU A 41 8.34 7.48 -17.00
CA LEU A 41 7.64 7.63 -18.27
C LEU A 41 7.00 6.31 -18.65
N SER A 42 5.74 6.35 -19.09
CA SER A 42 5.08 5.22 -19.71
C SER A 42 5.56 5.01 -21.15
N SER A 43 5.23 3.84 -21.71
CA SER A 43 5.44 3.57 -23.14
C SER A 43 4.60 4.51 -24.05
N SER A 44 3.53 5.11 -23.51
CA SER A 44 2.71 6.14 -24.16
C SER A 44 3.18 7.58 -23.87
N ALA A 45 4.37 7.75 -23.28
CA ALA A 45 4.96 9.03 -22.88
C ALA A 45 4.20 9.81 -21.78
N GLU A 46 3.32 9.14 -21.04
CA GLU A 46 2.70 9.71 -19.84
C GLU A 46 3.73 9.80 -18.70
N SER A 47 3.87 10.98 -18.10
CA SER A 47 4.80 11.20 -16.99
C SER A 47 4.10 10.98 -15.65
N ILE A 48 4.69 10.14 -14.81
CA ILE A 48 4.23 9.92 -13.43
C ILE A 48 5.11 10.75 -12.50
N ILE A 49 4.47 11.51 -11.60
CA ILE A 49 5.16 12.32 -10.60
C ILE A 49 5.48 11.44 -9.38
N PRO A 50 6.77 11.16 -9.08
CA PRO A 50 7.12 10.44 -7.87
C PRO A 50 7.17 11.37 -6.65
N THR A 51 6.84 10.80 -5.50
CA THR A 51 7.28 11.31 -4.20
C THR A 51 8.74 10.92 -3.97
N ILE A 52 9.54 11.85 -3.47
CA ILE A 52 10.95 11.64 -3.18
C ILE A 52 11.22 12.14 -1.77
N THR A 53 11.66 11.25 -0.89
CA THR A 53 12.14 11.60 0.45
C THR A 53 13.59 11.16 0.61
N ARG A 54 14.34 11.86 1.46
CA ARG A 54 15.75 11.57 1.74
C ARG A 54 15.91 11.34 3.24
N ASP A 55 16.61 10.28 3.63
CA ASP A 55 16.98 10.05 5.01
C ASP A 55 18.28 10.78 5.41
N GLU A 56 18.60 10.78 6.70
CA GLU A 56 19.76 11.47 7.29
C GLU A 56 21.11 10.93 6.77
N ILE A 57 21.12 9.72 6.20
CA ILE A 57 22.33 9.00 5.77
C ILE A 57 22.55 9.15 4.24
N GLY A 58 21.61 9.77 3.52
CA GLY A 58 21.73 10.03 2.09
C GLY A 58 21.04 9.01 1.19
N LYS A 59 20.20 8.14 1.74
CA LYS A 59 19.34 7.24 0.98
C LYS A 59 18.06 7.96 0.58
N TYR A 60 17.68 7.82 -0.67
CA TYR A 60 16.40 8.32 -1.19
C TYR A 60 15.38 7.19 -1.24
N CYS A 61 14.17 7.49 -0.79
CA CYS A 61 12.99 6.67 -0.98
C CYS A 61 12.12 7.33 -2.04
N VAL A 62 11.82 6.58 -3.10
CA VAL A 62 11.06 7.06 -4.25
C VAL A 62 9.77 6.27 -4.30
N GLY A 63 8.64 6.96 -4.19
CA GLY A 63 7.31 6.33 -4.19
C GLY A 63 6.42 6.88 -5.29
N PHE A 64 5.68 6.01 -5.96
CA PHE A 64 4.63 6.39 -6.91
C PHE A 64 3.55 5.30 -6.98
N THR A 65 2.37 5.64 -7.50
CA THR A 65 1.27 4.69 -7.72
C THR A 65 0.91 4.72 -9.20
N PRO A 66 1.24 3.68 -9.99
CA PRO A 66 0.89 3.64 -11.40
C PRO A 66 -0.62 3.42 -11.57
N SER A 67 -1.28 4.11 -12.49
CA SER A 67 -2.73 4.00 -12.74
C SER A 67 -3.08 3.02 -13.88
N PHE A 68 -2.09 2.49 -14.59
CA PHE A 68 -2.26 1.62 -15.75
C PHE A 68 -1.22 0.50 -15.78
N ALA A 69 -1.56 -0.62 -16.43
CA ALA A 69 -0.60 -1.67 -16.75
C ALA A 69 0.26 -1.31 -17.97
N GLY A 70 1.49 -1.82 -18.02
CA GLY A 70 2.46 -1.55 -19.07
C GLY A 70 3.87 -1.35 -18.56
N ASN A 71 4.80 -1.01 -19.46
CA ASN A 71 6.19 -0.78 -19.08
C ASN A 71 6.42 0.70 -18.73
N LEU A 72 7.01 0.93 -17.57
CA LEU A 72 7.52 2.22 -17.13
C LEU A 72 9.03 2.26 -17.32
N GLN A 73 9.50 3.27 -18.03
CA GLN A 73 10.91 3.63 -18.06
C GLN A 73 11.20 4.61 -16.94
N ILE A 74 12.05 4.19 -16.00
CA ILE A 74 12.47 5.03 -14.87
C ILE A 74 13.91 5.44 -15.10
N LYS A 75 14.09 6.74 -15.28
CA LYS A 75 15.39 7.38 -15.42
C LYS A 75 15.72 8.12 -14.13
N VAL A 76 16.90 7.83 -13.60
CA VAL A 76 17.42 8.35 -12.34
C VAL A 76 18.78 8.93 -12.61
N GLU A 77 18.93 10.20 -12.31
CA GLU A 77 20.17 10.93 -12.48
C GLU A 77 20.55 11.61 -11.17
N TYR A 78 21.85 11.69 -10.93
CA TYR A 78 22.43 12.48 -9.87
C TYR A 78 23.41 13.45 -10.49
N ASN A 79 23.18 14.75 -10.32
CA ASN A 79 23.94 15.81 -11.01
C ASN A 79 23.96 15.65 -12.53
N LYS A 80 22.79 15.35 -13.11
CA LYS A 80 22.61 15.15 -14.56
C LYS A 80 23.41 13.96 -15.12
N LYS A 81 23.95 13.08 -14.27
CA LYS A 81 24.59 11.84 -14.68
C LYS A 81 23.74 10.64 -14.28
N PRO A 82 23.52 9.66 -15.16
CA PRO A 82 22.76 8.46 -14.82
C PRO A 82 23.47 7.69 -13.71
N ILE A 83 22.69 7.14 -12.78
CA ILE A 83 23.23 6.30 -11.69
C ILE A 83 22.85 4.83 -11.88
N GLY A 84 23.79 3.93 -11.57
CA GLY A 84 23.58 2.49 -11.73
C GLY A 84 23.29 2.10 -13.18
N LYS A 85 22.28 1.23 -13.39
CA LYS A 85 21.82 0.79 -14.71
C LYS A 85 20.69 1.66 -15.27
N SER A 86 20.63 2.94 -14.91
CA SER A 86 19.57 3.83 -15.40
C SER A 86 19.74 4.15 -16.90
N PRO A 87 18.66 4.19 -17.70
CA PRO A 87 17.26 3.93 -17.33
C PRO A 87 16.96 2.44 -17.15
N PHE A 88 16.03 2.11 -16.26
CA PHE A 88 15.54 0.74 -16.05
C PHE A 88 14.04 0.64 -16.34
N ILE A 89 13.60 -0.55 -16.72
CA ILE A 89 12.20 -0.87 -17.03
C ILE A 89 11.55 -1.56 -15.83
N VAL A 90 10.37 -1.08 -15.45
CA VAL A 90 9.48 -1.73 -14.48
C VAL A 90 8.18 -2.09 -15.20
N THR A 91 7.82 -3.37 -15.18
CA THR A 91 6.56 -3.85 -15.74
C THR A 91 5.44 -3.73 -14.71
N VAL A 92 4.44 -2.91 -15.01
CA VAL A 92 3.20 -2.79 -14.24
C VAL A 92 2.19 -3.82 -14.76
N ARG A 93 1.64 -4.63 -13.87
CA ARG A 93 0.57 -5.60 -14.18
C ARG A 93 -0.74 -5.18 -13.55
N ASP A 94 -1.84 -5.66 -14.08
CA ASP A 94 -3.14 -5.47 -13.42
C ASP A 94 -3.29 -6.40 -12.21
N PRO A 95 -4.02 -5.96 -11.18
CA PRO A 95 -4.38 -6.82 -10.04
C PRO A 95 -5.36 -7.92 -10.47
N ILE A 96 -5.41 -9.00 -9.69
CA ILE A 96 -6.44 -10.03 -9.87
C ILE A 96 -7.81 -9.42 -9.55
N VAL A 97 -8.82 -9.69 -10.38
CA VAL A 97 -10.19 -9.23 -10.10
C VAL A 97 -10.98 -10.33 -9.43
N CYS A 98 -11.37 -10.11 -8.18
CA CYS A 98 -12.19 -11.06 -7.41
C CYS A 98 -13.67 -10.68 -7.50
N PHE A 99 -14.49 -11.65 -7.87
CA PHE A 99 -15.95 -11.57 -7.92
C PHE A 99 -16.64 -12.40 -6.83
N ALA A 100 -15.87 -13.11 -6.01
CA ALA A 100 -16.37 -13.97 -4.95
C ALA A 100 -15.38 -14.05 -3.77
N GLN A 101 -15.88 -14.39 -2.58
CA GLN A 101 -15.09 -14.44 -1.35
C GLN A 101 -13.96 -15.48 -1.39
N ASN A 102 -14.19 -16.66 -2.00
CA ASN A 102 -13.16 -17.68 -2.15
C ASN A 102 -11.97 -17.19 -2.99
N GLN A 103 -12.23 -16.43 -4.06
CA GLN A 103 -11.16 -15.82 -4.87
C GLN A 103 -10.34 -14.81 -4.06
N ILE A 104 -10.99 -14.07 -3.16
CA ILE A 104 -10.28 -13.17 -2.23
C ILE A 104 -9.39 -13.99 -1.31
N LEU A 105 -9.91 -15.06 -0.71
CA LEU A 105 -9.11 -15.95 0.14
C LEU A 105 -7.91 -16.54 -0.59
N ASP A 106 -8.09 -16.98 -1.84
CA ASP A 106 -7.00 -17.47 -2.68
C ASP A 106 -5.94 -16.38 -2.90
N CYS A 107 -6.35 -15.14 -3.18
CA CYS A 107 -5.42 -14.03 -3.34
C CYS A 107 -4.66 -13.73 -2.03
N LEU A 108 -5.34 -13.77 -0.88
CA LEU A 108 -4.72 -13.55 0.42
C LEU A 108 -3.69 -14.64 0.74
N ILE A 109 -4.04 -15.92 0.57
CA ILE A 109 -3.14 -17.06 0.77
C ILE A 109 -1.89 -16.95 -0.12
N ASN A 110 -2.08 -16.59 -1.39
CA ASN A 110 -1.00 -16.45 -2.35
C ASN A 110 -0.28 -15.09 -2.28
N LYS A 111 -0.66 -14.21 -1.35
CA LYS A 111 -0.13 -12.85 -1.18
C LYS A 111 -0.17 -12.03 -2.47
N GLN A 112 -1.24 -12.19 -3.24
CA GLN A 112 -1.45 -11.52 -4.50
C GLN A 112 -2.26 -10.24 -4.29
N TYR A 113 -1.93 -9.20 -5.07
CA TYR A 113 -2.74 -7.99 -5.11
C TYR A 113 -4.01 -8.23 -5.93
N PHE A 114 -5.13 -7.76 -5.40
CA PHE A 114 -6.43 -7.98 -6.00
C PHE A 114 -7.33 -6.75 -5.86
N THR A 115 -8.35 -6.70 -6.71
CA THR A 115 -9.48 -5.77 -6.60
C THR A 115 -10.76 -6.56 -6.40
N ILE A 116 -11.77 -5.91 -5.85
CA ILE A 116 -13.02 -6.55 -5.49
C ILE A 116 -14.13 -5.94 -6.32
N GLN A 117 -14.91 -6.78 -6.99
CA GLN A 117 -16.07 -6.37 -7.78
C GLN A 117 -17.28 -7.23 -7.44
N LYS A 118 -18.48 -6.69 -7.67
CA LYS A 118 -19.80 -7.33 -7.49
C LYS A 118 -20.21 -7.67 -6.05
N ILE A 119 -19.28 -8.11 -5.20
CA ILE A 119 -19.62 -8.46 -3.82
C ILE A 119 -19.79 -7.20 -2.96
N THR A 120 -20.77 -7.25 -2.06
CA THR A 120 -21.09 -6.15 -1.13
C THR A 120 -20.73 -6.48 0.31
N GLN A 121 -20.46 -7.75 0.61
CA GLN A 121 -20.09 -8.23 1.94
C GLN A 121 -18.88 -9.17 1.84
N LEU A 122 -17.93 -8.97 2.75
CA LEU A 122 -16.75 -9.81 2.91
C LEU A 122 -16.64 -10.28 4.36
N LYS A 123 -16.78 -11.59 4.60
CA LYS A 123 -16.78 -12.18 5.95
C LYS A 123 -15.54 -13.03 6.14
N LEU A 124 -14.56 -12.47 6.81
CA LEU A 124 -13.26 -13.07 7.10
C LEU A 124 -13.04 -13.37 8.58
N GLY A 125 -14.05 -13.11 9.43
CA GLY A 125 -14.06 -13.59 10.81
C GLY A 125 -14.56 -15.03 10.90
N ASP A 126 -13.97 -15.80 11.80
CA ASP A 126 -14.37 -17.18 12.14
C ASP A 126 -14.36 -18.17 10.97
N ILE A 127 -13.47 -17.97 9.99
CA ILE A 127 -13.23 -18.96 8.94
C ILE A 127 -12.57 -20.20 9.58
N LYS A 128 -13.20 -21.37 9.44
CA LYS A 128 -12.65 -22.63 9.97
C LYS A 128 -11.24 -22.86 9.43
N ASN A 129 -10.30 -23.10 10.34
CA ASN A 129 -8.89 -23.42 10.04
C ASN A 129 -8.14 -22.34 9.24
N GLN A 130 -8.58 -21.08 9.27
CA GLN A 130 -7.84 -19.97 8.69
C GLN A 130 -7.87 -18.77 9.64
N THR A 131 -6.75 -18.06 9.72
CA THR A 131 -6.60 -16.83 10.51
C THR A 131 -6.01 -15.80 9.58
N ILE A 132 -6.72 -14.68 9.42
CA ILE A 132 -6.23 -13.54 8.65
C ILE A 132 -5.19 -12.80 9.48
N LYS A 133 -4.01 -12.59 8.92
CA LYS A 133 -2.88 -11.90 9.53
C LYS A 133 -2.80 -10.47 9.03
N ASP A 134 -2.03 -9.65 9.73
CA ASP A 134 -1.85 -8.24 9.39
C ASP A 134 -1.40 -7.99 7.94
N ASP A 135 -0.54 -8.85 7.37
CA ASP A 135 -0.09 -8.73 5.99
C ASP A 135 -1.22 -8.95 4.97
N GLU A 136 -2.18 -9.81 5.28
CA GLU A 136 -3.36 -10.04 4.45
C GLU A 136 -4.34 -8.87 4.59
N VAL A 137 -4.47 -8.29 5.79
CA VAL A 137 -5.24 -7.05 6.00
C VAL A 137 -4.63 -5.87 5.23
N LYS A 138 -3.31 -5.79 5.07
CA LYS A 138 -2.68 -4.79 4.18
C LYS A 138 -3.17 -4.94 2.75
N LEU A 139 -3.26 -6.16 2.22
CA LEU A 139 -3.79 -6.41 0.87
C LEU A 139 -5.27 -6.03 0.77
N ILE A 140 -6.08 -6.37 1.78
CA ILE A 140 -7.50 -5.94 1.87
C ILE A 140 -7.59 -4.41 1.89
N GLY A 141 -6.75 -3.73 2.67
CA GLY A 141 -6.71 -2.28 2.76
C GLY A 141 -6.47 -1.65 1.39
N TYR A 142 -5.48 -2.13 0.64
CA TYR A 142 -5.26 -1.64 -0.72
C TYR A 142 -6.42 -1.95 -1.67
N ALA A 143 -6.99 -3.15 -1.63
CA ALA A 143 -8.15 -3.50 -2.45
C ALA A 143 -9.35 -2.60 -2.13
N LEU A 144 -9.52 -2.23 -0.86
CA LEU A 144 -10.59 -1.37 -0.38
C LEU A 144 -10.43 0.09 -0.86
N GLN A 145 -9.20 0.60 -0.99
CA GLN A 145 -8.95 1.97 -1.47
C GLN A 145 -9.55 2.25 -2.86
N VAL A 146 -9.59 1.22 -3.72
CA VAL A 146 -10.13 1.31 -5.08
C VAL A 146 -11.48 0.60 -5.25
N ASN A 147 -11.99 0.00 -4.18
CA ASN A 147 -13.25 -0.71 -4.22
C ASN A 147 -14.44 0.25 -4.16
N SER A 148 -15.44 -0.02 -4.98
CA SER A 148 -16.69 0.75 -5.05
C SER A 148 -17.95 -0.06 -4.72
N THR A 149 -17.80 -1.31 -4.25
CA THR A 149 -18.91 -2.26 -4.12
C THR A 149 -19.13 -2.79 -2.71
N LEU A 150 -18.07 -2.99 -1.92
CA LEU A 150 -18.17 -3.46 -0.54
C LEU A 150 -18.82 -2.41 0.35
N LYS A 151 -19.81 -2.90 1.10
CA LYS A 151 -20.53 -2.17 2.15
C LYS A 151 -20.22 -2.73 3.54
N TYR A 152 -19.85 -4.01 3.62
CA TYR A 152 -19.63 -4.73 4.87
C TYR A 152 -18.32 -5.51 4.84
N ILE A 153 -17.52 -5.39 5.89
CA ILE A 153 -16.36 -6.24 6.15
C ILE A 153 -16.42 -6.76 7.59
N SER A 154 -16.21 -8.07 7.76
CA SER A 154 -15.95 -8.67 9.07
C SER A 154 -14.56 -9.31 9.12
N LEU A 155 -13.77 -8.88 10.09
CA LEU A 155 -12.42 -9.32 10.40
C LEU A 155 -12.30 -9.74 11.87
N ASN A 156 -13.42 -10.14 12.48
CA ASN A 156 -13.44 -10.56 13.88
C ASN A 156 -12.50 -11.75 14.14
N ASN A 157 -11.96 -11.85 15.35
CA ASN A 157 -11.29 -13.06 15.84
C ASN A 157 -10.07 -13.50 14.99
N ASN A 158 -9.21 -12.53 14.62
CA ASN A 158 -8.06 -12.76 13.75
C ASN A 158 -6.71 -12.36 14.38
N PHE A 159 -6.69 -12.03 15.67
CA PHE A 159 -5.49 -11.54 16.39
C PHE A 159 -4.82 -10.34 15.71
N LEU A 160 -5.61 -9.49 15.03
CA LEU A 160 -5.09 -8.35 14.29
C LEU A 160 -4.47 -7.31 15.22
N SER A 161 -3.30 -6.80 14.84
CA SER A 161 -2.58 -5.78 15.62
C SER A 161 -2.91 -4.35 15.18
N ASP A 162 -2.24 -3.36 15.80
CA ASP A 162 -2.30 -1.97 15.40
C ASP A 162 -1.86 -1.73 13.94
N GLU A 163 -0.99 -2.57 13.39
CA GLU A 163 -0.55 -2.43 12.00
C GLU A 163 -1.66 -2.79 11.00
N ALA A 164 -2.47 -3.80 11.32
CA ALA A 164 -3.69 -4.10 10.57
C ALA A 164 -4.70 -2.94 10.69
N ALA A 165 -4.90 -2.41 11.89
CA ALA A 165 -5.79 -1.27 12.13
C ALA A 165 -5.37 -0.02 11.34
N LYS A 166 -4.07 0.31 11.31
CA LYS A 166 -3.51 1.40 10.48
C LYS A 166 -3.76 1.18 8.99
N SER A 167 -3.64 -0.07 8.52
CA SER A 167 -3.88 -0.41 7.12
C SER A 167 -5.34 -0.17 6.72
N ILE A 168 -6.28 -0.57 7.59
CA ILE A 168 -7.71 -0.26 7.40
C ILE A 168 -7.97 1.24 7.50
N ALA A 169 -7.40 1.95 8.46
CA ALA A 169 -7.54 3.40 8.59
C ALA A 169 -7.07 4.16 7.33
N ASN A 170 -5.95 3.73 6.73
CA ASN A 170 -5.46 4.29 5.47
C ASN A 170 -6.42 4.02 4.30
N ALA A 171 -7.10 2.88 4.32
CA ALA A 171 -8.12 2.57 3.32
C ALA A 171 -9.38 3.42 3.51
N LEU A 172 -9.84 3.58 4.76
CA LEU A 172 -11.01 4.39 5.10
C LEU A 172 -10.84 5.87 4.73
N GLN A 173 -9.64 6.42 4.76
CA GLN A 173 -9.43 7.83 4.36
C GLN A 173 -9.86 8.13 2.92
N VAL A 174 -9.86 7.13 2.03
CA VAL A 174 -10.19 7.29 0.61
C VAL A 174 -11.41 6.47 0.17
N ASN A 175 -11.70 5.36 0.84
CA ASN A 175 -12.86 4.54 0.51
C ASN A 175 -14.15 5.24 0.96
N SER A 176 -15.07 5.44 0.02
CA SER A 176 -16.36 6.09 0.25
C SER A 176 -17.55 5.13 0.15
N THR A 177 -17.32 3.81 0.22
CA THR A 177 -18.38 2.81 0.01
C THR A 177 -18.66 1.93 1.21
N LEU A 178 -17.66 1.62 2.01
CA LEU A 178 -17.80 0.79 3.20
C LEU A 178 -18.70 1.50 4.22
N GLN A 179 -19.61 0.74 4.82
CA GLN A 179 -20.60 1.22 5.79
C GLN A 179 -20.45 0.52 7.13
N VAL A 180 -20.04 -0.75 7.14
CA VAL A 180 -19.98 -1.57 8.34
C VAL A 180 -18.65 -2.29 8.43
N LEU A 181 -17.95 -2.12 9.55
CA LEU A 181 -16.65 -2.74 9.82
C LEU A 181 -16.64 -3.42 11.19
N TYR A 182 -16.45 -4.74 11.17
CA TYR A 182 -16.31 -5.56 12.37
C TYR A 182 -14.84 -5.94 12.61
N LEU A 183 -14.29 -5.50 13.75
CA LEU A 183 -12.92 -5.75 14.21
C LEU A 183 -12.88 -6.32 15.64
N ASN A 184 -13.97 -6.94 16.10
CA ASN A 184 -14.06 -7.50 17.44
C ASN A 184 -13.05 -8.62 17.69
N ARG A 185 -12.68 -8.83 18.95
CA ARG A 185 -11.83 -9.96 19.37
C ARG A 185 -10.50 -9.99 18.60
N ASN A 186 -9.85 -8.84 18.49
CA ASN A 186 -8.52 -8.71 17.92
C ASN A 186 -7.55 -8.18 19.01
N GLN A 187 -6.33 -7.83 18.64
CA GLN A 187 -5.30 -7.32 19.55
C GLN A 187 -5.02 -5.82 19.35
N ILE A 188 -6.01 -5.09 18.82
CA ILE A 188 -5.90 -3.65 18.54
C ILE A 188 -5.79 -2.91 19.87
N SER A 189 -4.78 -2.07 20.03
CA SER A 189 -4.57 -1.21 21.19
C SER A 189 -5.13 0.19 20.95
N ASP A 190 -4.93 1.09 21.91
CA ASP A 190 -5.28 2.51 21.80
C ASP A 190 -4.67 3.16 20.55
N GLU A 191 -3.46 2.76 20.15
CA GLU A 191 -2.78 3.34 18.97
C GLU A 191 -3.46 2.93 17.65
N GLY A 192 -3.86 1.67 17.52
CA GLY A 192 -4.62 1.20 16.36
C GLY A 192 -6.03 1.82 16.32
N ALA A 193 -6.71 1.87 17.47
CA ALA A 193 -8.02 2.50 17.59
C ALA A 193 -7.98 4.00 17.24
N LYS A 194 -6.98 4.72 17.73
CA LYS A 194 -6.72 6.13 17.40
C LYS A 194 -6.46 6.34 15.91
N SER A 195 -5.76 5.40 15.26
CA SER A 195 -5.54 5.45 13.82
C SER A 195 -6.85 5.36 13.04
N ILE A 196 -7.73 4.44 13.42
CA ILE A 196 -9.09 4.33 12.84
C ILE A 196 -9.88 5.61 13.14
N GLY A 197 -9.90 6.08 14.39
CA GLY A 197 -10.59 7.30 14.79
C GLY A 197 -10.18 8.52 13.97
N LYS A 198 -8.88 8.68 13.68
CA LYS A 198 -8.38 9.73 12.79
C LYS A 198 -8.92 9.61 11.37
N SER A 199 -9.02 8.40 10.80
CA SER A 199 -9.59 8.22 9.46
C SER A 199 -11.08 8.57 9.39
N LEU A 200 -11.81 8.42 10.49
CA LEU A 200 -13.24 8.75 10.56
C LEU A 200 -13.51 10.26 10.59
N LEU A 201 -12.49 11.09 10.84
CA LEU A 201 -12.63 12.54 10.70
C LEU A 201 -12.88 12.96 9.24
N THR A 202 -12.42 12.15 8.28
CA THR A 202 -12.59 12.42 6.84
C THR A 202 -13.53 11.41 6.17
N ASN A 203 -13.72 10.22 6.75
CA ASN A 203 -14.66 9.23 6.23
C ASN A 203 -16.07 9.47 6.80
N SER A 204 -16.98 9.94 5.95
CA SER A 204 -18.38 10.18 6.32
C SER A 204 -19.31 9.02 5.95
N ASN A 205 -18.79 7.89 5.48
CA ASN A 205 -19.59 6.82 4.89
C ASN A 205 -19.65 5.55 5.78
N LEU A 206 -18.64 5.32 6.62
CA LEU A 206 -18.67 4.27 7.63
C LEU A 206 -19.68 4.64 8.72
N ALA A 207 -20.76 3.88 8.80
CA ALA A 207 -21.86 4.09 9.75
C ALA A 207 -21.68 3.27 11.03
N GLU A 208 -21.06 2.09 10.93
CA GLU A 208 -20.91 1.17 12.06
C GLU A 208 -19.47 0.65 12.16
N LEU A 209 -18.89 0.80 13.36
CA LEU A 209 -17.58 0.30 13.72
C LEU A 209 -17.66 -0.49 15.02
N TYR A 210 -17.22 -1.75 14.98
CA TYR A 210 -17.22 -2.65 16.14
C TYR A 210 -15.78 -2.99 16.54
N LEU A 211 -15.40 -2.65 17.77
CA LEU A 211 -14.07 -2.83 18.34
C LEU A 211 -14.09 -3.57 19.69
N GLN A 212 -15.20 -4.21 20.04
CA GLN A 212 -15.35 -4.93 21.32
C GLN A 212 -14.29 -6.03 21.49
N CYS A 213 -13.88 -6.27 22.73
CA CYS A 213 -12.88 -7.29 23.08
C CYS A 213 -11.53 -7.10 22.35
N ASN A 214 -11.08 -5.85 22.23
CA ASN A 214 -9.71 -5.49 21.84
C ASN A 214 -8.90 -5.04 23.07
N ASN A 215 -7.64 -4.65 22.88
CA ASN A 215 -6.75 -4.15 23.92
C ASN A 215 -6.85 -2.62 24.10
N ILE A 216 -8.04 -2.06 23.89
CA ILE A 216 -8.33 -0.62 24.04
C ILE A 216 -8.61 -0.36 25.52
N LYS A 217 -7.94 0.62 26.08
CA LYS A 217 -8.02 1.02 27.49
C LYS A 217 -8.75 2.35 27.62
N ASP A 218 -9.15 2.65 28.86
CA ASP A 218 -9.82 3.89 29.25
C ASP A 218 -8.90 5.12 29.13
#